data_AF-A0A925WF30-F1
#
_entry.id   AF-A0A925WF30-F1
#
_cell.length_a   1.000
_cell.length_b   1.000
_cell.length_c   1.000
_cell.angle_alpha   90.00
_cell.angle_beta   90.00
_cell.angle_gamma   90.00
#
_symmetry.space_group_name_H-M   'P 1'
#
loop_
_entity.id
_entity.type
_entity.pdbx_description
1 polymer ?
#
loop_
_entity_poly.entity_id
_entity_poly.type
_entity_poly.pdbx_seq_one_letter_code
_entity_poly.pdbx_strand_id
1 'polypeptide(L)'
;MLFLSAALAHAQYSIDWHTIDGGGGTSTGGVYSVSGTIGQPDAGGPMTGGNYSVTGGFWSLYAVQTPGAPLLKIALTTTNTAMVSWPSPSTGWNLQVNTNLAGTNWLAIAETVTDNGTIKYIIVNPPTGNRFYRLKSP
;
A
#
# COMPACT_ATOMS: atom_id res chain seq x y z
N MET A 1 -54.15 33.55 -37.67
CA MET A 1 -54.02 33.23 -36.23
C MET A 1 -52.76 32.38 -36.08
N LEU A 2 -51.70 32.94 -35.51
CA LEU A 2 -50.38 32.31 -35.41
C LEU A 2 -50.31 31.56 -34.08
N PHE A 3 -50.10 30.24 -34.10
CA PHE A 3 -49.89 29.44 -32.89
C PHE A 3 -48.39 29.38 -32.58
N LEU A 4 -47.99 29.91 -31.42
CA LEU A 4 -46.63 29.79 -30.89
C LEU A 4 -46.59 28.55 -29.99
N SER A 5 -45.85 27.52 -30.41
CA SER A 5 -45.66 26.31 -29.59
C SER A 5 -44.47 26.53 -28.66
N ALA A 6 -44.72 26.66 -27.35
CA ALA A 6 -43.67 26.66 -26.34
C ALA A 6 -43.23 25.21 -26.07
N ALA A 7 -41.95 24.91 -26.26
CA ALA A 7 -41.38 23.62 -25.86
C ALA A 7 -41.24 23.59 -24.33
N LEU A 8 -41.81 22.57 -23.68
CA LEU A 8 -41.60 22.32 -22.25
C LEU A 8 -40.13 21.91 -22.04
N ALA A 9 -39.39 22.68 -21.23
CA ALA A 9 -38.07 22.27 -20.76
C ALA A 9 -38.25 21.22 -19.64
N HIS A 10 -37.74 20.01 -19.86
CA HIS A 10 -37.66 18.99 -18.81
C HIS A 10 -36.52 19.32 -17.84
N ALA A 11 -36.83 19.51 -16.56
CA ALA A 11 -35.82 19.55 -15.51
C ALA A 11 -35.42 18.11 -15.12
N GLN A 12 -34.12 17.87 -14.91
CA GLN A 12 -33.60 16.58 -14.45
C GLN A 12 -33.82 16.47 -12.94
N TYR A 13 -34.76 15.62 -12.50
CA TYR A 13 -35.12 15.41 -11.08
C TYR A 13 -34.47 14.16 -10.47
N SER A 14 -33.18 13.93 -10.69
CA SER A 14 -32.44 12.92 -9.92
C SER A 14 -31.22 13.57 -9.29
N ILE A 15 -31.22 13.64 -7.97
CA ILE A 15 -30.02 13.84 -7.17
C ILE A 15 -29.72 12.46 -6.60
N ASP A 16 -28.63 11.85 -7.07
CA ASP A 16 -28.17 10.59 -6.51
C ASP A 16 -27.67 10.87 -5.08
N TRP A 17 -28.43 10.38 -4.09
CA TRP A 17 -28.06 10.51 -2.68
C TRP A 17 -27.21 9.34 -2.24
N HIS A 18 -26.13 9.64 -1.53
CA HIS A 18 -25.33 8.67 -0.77
C HIS A 18 -25.34 9.08 0.70
N THR A 19 -25.65 8.14 1.59
CA THR A 19 -25.47 8.35 3.03
C THR A 19 -24.09 7.84 3.42
N ILE A 20 -23.31 8.67 4.13
CA ILE A 20 -22.18 8.19 4.91
C ILE A 20 -22.71 7.99 6.33
N ASP A 21 -23.14 6.76 6.62
CA ASP A 21 -23.48 6.38 7.99
C ASP A 21 -22.20 6.52 8.82
N GLY A 22 -22.27 7.22 9.95
CA GLY A 22 -21.13 7.58 10.79
C GLY A 22 -20.32 6.35 11.24
N GLY A 23 -19.36 5.91 10.42
CA GLY A 23 -18.52 4.73 10.67
C GLY A 23 -17.45 5.02 11.71
N GLY A 24 -17.82 5.00 12.98
CA GLY A 24 -16.94 5.13 14.14
C GLY A 24 -17.71 4.81 15.42
N GLY A 25 -17.02 4.32 16.45
CA GLY A 25 -17.62 3.85 17.69
C GLY A 25 -16.97 2.57 18.19
N THR A 26 -17.47 2.07 19.32
CA THR A 26 -17.01 0.84 19.96
C THR A 26 -17.93 -0.32 19.60
N SER A 27 -17.41 -1.31 18.88
CA SER A 27 -18.05 -2.60 18.61
C SER A 27 -17.64 -3.60 19.68
N THR A 28 -18.62 -4.27 20.31
CA THR A 28 -18.37 -5.27 21.35
C THR A 28 -18.91 -6.63 20.97
N GLY A 29 -18.19 -7.70 21.31
CA GLY A 29 -18.63 -9.09 21.19
C GLY A 29 -18.02 -9.95 22.30
N GLY A 30 -18.83 -10.33 23.30
CA GLY A 30 -18.32 -11.04 24.49
C GLY A 30 -17.34 -10.18 25.28
N VAL A 31 -16.12 -10.71 25.51
CA VAL A 31 -15.02 -10.00 26.21
C VAL A 31 -14.22 -9.06 25.30
N TYR A 32 -14.57 -8.96 24.02
CA TYR A 32 -13.84 -8.15 23.04
C TYR A 32 -14.52 -6.82 22.76
N SER A 33 -13.72 -5.77 22.64
CA SER A 33 -14.14 -4.41 22.33
C SER A 33 -13.18 -3.81 21.29
N VAL A 34 -13.72 -3.24 20.22
CA VAL A 34 -12.97 -2.57 19.14
C VAL A 34 -13.53 -1.17 18.95
N SER A 35 -12.72 -0.13 19.19
CA SER A 35 -13.12 1.26 19.02
C SER A 35 -12.41 1.89 17.82
N GLY A 36 -13.16 2.53 16.92
CA GLY A 36 -12.61 3.24 15.75
C GLY A 36 -13.25 4.61 15.54
N THR A 37 -12.59 5.49 14.80
CA THR A 37 -13.10 6.83 14.44
C THR A 37 -13.34 6.92 12.94
N ILE A 38 -14.42 7.59 12.51
CA ILE A 38 -14.69 7.80 11.08
C ILE A 38 -13.57 8.60 10.42
N GLY A 39 -13.15 8.14 9.24
CA GLY A 39 -12.16 8.85 8.43
C GLY A 39 -10.74 8.85 9.01
N GLN A 40 -10.46 8.06 10.05
CA GLN A 40 -9.09 7.90 10.53
C GLN A 40 -8.35 6.97 9.57
N PRO A 41 -7.31 7.43 8.83
CA PRO A 41 -6.37 6.49 8.25
C PRO A 41 -5.72 5.80 9.43
N ASP A 42 -6.08 4.54 9.70
CA ASP A 42 -5.46 3.74 10.75
C ASP A 42 -4.02 3.34 10.36
N ALA A 43 -3.26 4.25 9.76
CA ALA A 43 -1.85 4.08 9.43
C ALA A 43 -1.03 4.41 10.68
N GLY A 44 -0.85 3.41 11.55
CA GLY A 44 -0.19 3.57 12.84
C GLY A 44 0.32 2.25 13.44
N GLY A 45 0.91 2.34 14.64
CA GLY A 45 1.33 1.16 15.39
C GLY A 45 0.15 0.25 15.78
N PRO A 46 0.41 -0.98 16.24
CA PRO A 46 -0.63 -1.93 16.59
C PRO A 46 -1.59 -1.37 17.65
N MET A 47 -2.90 -1.38 17.36
CA MET A 47 -3.96 -1.30 18.36
C MET A 47 -3.92 -2.57 19.21
N THR A 48 -3.80 -2.46 20.53
CA THR A 48 -3.66 -3.62 21.44
C THR A 48 -4.86 -3.75 22.38
N GLY A 49 -5.24 -4.99 22.70
CA GLY A 49 -6.31 -5.31 23.65
C GLY A 49 -6.20 -6.75 24.15
N GLY A 50 -5.93 -6.94 25.44
CA GLY A 50 -5.64 -8.26 26.01
C GLY A 50 -4.42 -8.90 25.34
N ASN A 51 -4.56 -10.13 24.84
CA ASN A 51 -3.51 -10.86 24.12
C ASN A 51 -3.49 -10.58 22.61
N TYR A 52 -4.33 -9.66 22.11
CA TYR A 52 -4.50 -9.43 20.68
C TYR A 52 -4.00 -8.06 20.26
N SER A 53 -3.50 -7.97 19.02
CA SER A 53 -3.10 -6.72 18.39
C SER A 53 -3.59 -6.63 16.94
N VAL A 54 -4.13 -5.49 16.54
CA VAL A 54 -4.53 -5.17 15.17
C VAL A 54 -3.65 -4.04 14.66
N THR A 55 -2.94 -4.25 13.56
CA THR A 55 -2.18 -3.18 12.89
C THR A 55 -2.95 -2.79 11.62
N GLY A 56 -3.58 -1.63 11.61
CA GLY A 56 -4.08 -1.01 10.39
C GLY A 56 -2.96 -0.31 9.61
N GLY A 57 -3.28 0.15 8.39
CA GLY A 57 -2.45 1.12 7.68
C GLY A 57 -2.10 0.77 6.23
N PHE A 58 -1.18 1.56 5.67
CA PHE A 58 -0.62 1.35 4.33
C PHE A 58 0.78 0.72 4.43
N TRP A 59 1.10 -0.20 3.53
CA TRP A 59 2.46 -0.75 3.46
C TRP A 59 3.43 0.27 2.91
N SER A 60 4.33 0.72 3.78
CA SER A 60 5.29 1.76 3.42
C SER A 60 6.56 1.14 2.84
N LEU A 61 6.47 0.74 1.58
CA LEU A 61 7.58 0.19 0.80
C LEU A 61 8.16 1.24 -0.14
N TYR A 62 9.48 1.44 -0.06
CA TYR A 62 10.18 2.46 -0.84
C TYR A 62 11.31 1.86 -1.66
N ALA A 63 11.39 2.21 -2.94
CA ALA A 63 12.51 1.89 -3.80
C ALA A 63 13.48 3.09 -3.86
N VAL A 64 14.67 2.94 -3.31
CA VAL A 64 15.74 3.93 -3.34
C VAL A 64 16.62 3.65 -4.55
N GLN A 65 16.52 4.51 -5.56
CA GLN A 65 17.40 4.43 -6.73
C GLN A 65 18.79 4.93 -6.35
N THR A 66 19.81 4.14 -6.66
CA THR A 66 21.22 4.52 -6.53
C THR A 66 21.79 4.85 -7.93
N PRO A 67 22.70 5.82 -8.06
CA PRO A 67 23.28 6.17 -9.35
C PRO A 67 23.89 4.95 -10.06
N GLY A 68 23.50 4.72 -11.31
CA GLY A 68 23.97 3.60 -12.12
C GLY A 68 23.32 2.24 -11.82
N ALA A 69 22.42 2.16 -10.83
CA ALA A 69 21.69 0.93 -10.56
C ALA A 69 20.58 0.64 -11.57
N PRO A 70 20.26 -0.64 -11.80
CA PRO A 70 19.05 -1.04 -12.48
C PRO A 70 17.80 -0.46 -11.79
N LEU A 71 16.80 -0.09 -12.57
CA LEU A 71 15.58 0.50 -12.04
C LEU A 71 14.84 -0.47 -11.11
N LEU A 72 14.76 -0.11 -9.82
CA LEU A 72 13.98 -0.85 -8.84
C LEU A 72 12.50 -0.43 -8.86
N LYS A 73 11.58 -1.38 -8.95
CA LYS A 73 10.13 -1.18 -8.98
C LYS A 73 9.44 -1.92 -7.85
N ILE A 74 8.30 -1.38 -7.40
CA ILE A 74 7.45 -2.00 -6.40
C ILE A 74 6.03 -2.03 -6.96
N ALA A 75 5.39 -3.20 -6.93
CA ALA A 75 4.02 -3.39 -7.39
C ALA A 75 3.27 -4.33 -6.45
N LEU A 76 1.97 -4.10 -6.27
CA LEU A 76 1.11 -5.06 -5.59
C LEU A 76 0.85 -6.27 -6.49
N THR A 77 0.77 -7.44 -5.88
CA THR A 77 0.36 -8.68 -6.55
C THR A 77 -1.13 -8.92 -6.33
N THR A 78 -1.69 -9.87 -7.08
CA THR A 78 -3.09 -10.31 -6.93
C THR A 78 -3.36 -11.02 -5.61
N THR A 79 -2.33 -11.45 -4.89
CA THR A 79 -2.43 -12.22 -3.63
C THR A 79 -2.20 -11.38 -2.39
N ASN A 80 -2.38 -10.05 -2.49
CA ASN A 80 -2.14 -9.12 -1.38
C ASN A 80 -0.73 -9.31 -0.81
N THR A 81 0.27 -9.29 -1.69
CA THR A 81 1.69 -9.18 -1.35
C THR A 81 2.32 -8.11 -2.24
N ALA A 82 3.54 -7.67 -1.93
CA ALA A 82 4.27 -6.72 -2.76
C ALA A 82 5.40 -7.42 -3.51
N MET A 83 5.55 -7.14 -4.79
CA MET A 83 6.68 -7.56 -5.59
C MET A 83 7.67 -6.41 -5.72
N VAL A 84 8.92 -6.64 -5.28
CA VAL A 84 10.03 -5.72 -5.52
C VAL A 84 10.87 -6.31 -6.65
N SER A 85 11.00 -5.60 -7.77
CA SER A 85 11.60 -6.14 -8.99
C SER A 85 12.59 -5.18 -9.66
N TRP A 86 13.56 -5.75 -10.38
CA TRP A 86 14.56 -5.03 -11.16
C TRP A 86 14.99 -5.83 -12.40
N PRO A 87 15.56 -5.20 -13.44
CA PRO A 87 15.96 -5.88 -14.68
C PRO A 87 16.94 -7.05 -14.49
N SER A 88 16.80 -8.09 -15.31
CA SER A 88 17.79 -9.14 -15.53
C SER A 88 18.36 -9.03 -16.96
N PRO A 89 19.66 -9.25 -17.19
CA PRO A 89 20.70 -9.49 -16.19
C PRO A 89 21.10 -8.20 -15.47
N SER A 90 21.49 -8.35 -14.20
CA SER A 90 21.96 -7.27 -13.33
C SER A 90 23.19 -7.73 -12.54
N THR A 91 24.23 -8.15 -13.28
CA THR A 91 25.48 -8.68 -12.73
C THR A 91 26.15 -7.65 -11.80
N GLY A 92 26.61 -8.12 -10.64
CA GLY A 92 27.25 -7.28 -9.63
C GLY A 92 26.29 -6.54 -8.70
N TRP A 93 24.99 -6.45 -9.00
CA TRP A 93 24.03 -5.76 -8.13
C TRP A 93 23.35 -6.71 -7.15
N ASN A 94 23.34 -6.32 -5.87
CA ASN A 94 22.64 -7.04 -4.81
C ASN A 94 21.54 -6.17 -4.20
N LEU A 95 20.38 -6.77 -3.91
CA LEU A 95 19.29 -6.09 -3.22
C LEU A 95 19.57 -6.01 -1.72
N GLN A 96 19.43 -4.81 -1.17
CA GLN A 96 19.54 -4.54 0.25
C GLN A 96 18.27 -3.91 0.78
N VAL A 97 17.99 -4.12 2.07
CA VAL A 97 16.83 -3.59 2.77
C VAL A 97 17.24 -2.86 4.05
N ASN A 98 16.48 -1.84 4.42
CA ASN A 98 16.63 -1.09 5.67
C ASN A 98 15.24 -0.66 6.17
N THR A 99 15.07 -0.51 7.48
CA THR A 99 13.84 0.01 8.12
C THR A 99 13.87 1.53 8.32
N ASN A 100 15.03 2.16 8.15
CA ASN A 100 15.22 3.61 8.26
C ASN A 100 16.10 4.13 7.12
N LEU A 101 15.56 4.98 6.25
CA LEU A 101 16.28 5.57 5.13
C LEU A 101 17.53 6.37 5.56
N ALA A 102 17.46 7.08 6.68
CA ALA A 102 18.58 7.85 7.22
C ALA A 102 19.62 6.97 7.93
N GLY A 103 19.27 5.71 8.21
CA GLY A 103 20.18 4.73 8.79
C GLY A 103 21.21 4.24 7.76
N THR A 104 22.42 3.97 8.24
CA THR A 104 23.49 3.38 7.41
C THR A 104 23.46 1.85 7.38
N ASN A 105 22.60 1.22 8.20
CA ASN A 105 22.53 -0.22 8.39
C ASN A 105 21.69 -0.93 7.30
N TRP A 106 22.22 -0.98 6.08
CA TRP A 106 21.61 -1.71 4.97
C TRP A 106 21.99 -3.18 5.03
N LEU A 107 20.98 -4.04 5.15
CA LEU A 107 21.14 -5.48 5.30
C LEU A 107 20.84 -6.21 4.01
N ALA A 108 21.35 -7.44 3.89
CA ALA A 108 20.87 -8.35 2.85
C ALA A 108 19.40 -8.70 3.09
N ILE A 109 18.66 -8.90 2.02
CA ILE A 109 17.28 -9.39 2.09
C ILE A 109 17.24 -10.84 2.61
N ALA A 110 16.16 -11.17 3.31
CA ALA A 110 15.90 -12.54 3.76
C ALA A 110 15.02 -13.31 2.75
N GLU A 111 14.32 -12.58 1.89
CA GLU A 111 13.46 -13.12 0.84
C GLU A 111 14.27 -13.79 -0.27
N THR A 112 13.70 -14.84 -0.87
CA THR A 112 14.33 -15.52 -2.01
C THR A 112 14.17 -14.69 -3.29
N VAL A 113 15.30 -14.39 -3.93
CA VAL A 113 15.31 -13.74 -5.26
C VAL A 113 14.98 -14.76 -6.34
N THR A 114 13.95 -14.47 -7.12
CA THR A 114 13.57 -15.24 -8.32
C THR A 114 13.98 -14.48 -9.58
N ASP A 115 14.45 -15.18 -10.60
CA ASP A 115 14.80 -14.61 -11.92
C ASP A 115 14.03 -15.34 -13.02
N ASN A 116 13.31 -14.58 -13.85
CA ASN A 116 12.57 -15.12 -14.99
C ASN A 116 13.22 -14.82 -16.36
N GLY A 117 14.47 -14.34 -16.36
CA GLY A 117 15.23 -13.99 -17.55
C GLY A 117 14.96 -12.56 -18.08
N THR A 118 13.94 -11.88 -17.57
CA THR A 118 13.64 -10.46 -17.91
C THR A 118 13.79 -9.57 -16.69
N ILE A 119 13.29 -10.02 -15.53
CA ILE A 119 13.40 -9.34 -14.25
C ILE A 119 13.81 -10.33 -13.16
N LYS A 120 14.53 -9.80 -12.18
CA LYS A 120 14.71 -10.39 -10.87
C LYS A 120 13.70 -9.78 -9.91
N TYR A 121 13.15 -10.57 -9.00
CA TYR A 121 12.16 -10.08 -8.04
C TYR A 121 12.14 -10.86 -6.74
N ILE A 122 11.60 -10.22 -5.70
CA ILE A 122 11.21 -10.85 -4.44
C ILE A 122 9.73 -10.62 -4.17
N ILE A 123 9.12 -11.52 -3.42
CA ILE A 123 7.77 -11.35 -2.87
C ILE A 123 7.88 -11.00 -1.40
N VAL A 124 7.30 -9.87 -1.04
CA VAL A 124 7.30 -9.28 0.30
C VAL A 124 5.90 -9.41 0.86
N ASN A 125 5.78 -10.16 1.95
CA ASN A 125 4.55 -10.19 2.74
C ASN A 125 4.30 -8.81 3.37
N PRO A 126 3.04 -8.47 3.68
CA PRO A 126 2.67 -7.27 4.42
C PRO A 126 3.71 -6.92 5.51
N PRO A 127 4.55 -5.89 5.30
CA PRO A 127 5.63 -5.59 6.23
C PRO A 127 5.07 -4.88 7.45
N THR A 128 5.67 -5.14 8.62
CA THR A 128 5.49 -4.26 9.78
C THR A 128 6.37 -3.01 9.58
N GLY A 129 5.75 -1.83 9.59
CA GLY A 129 6.44 -0.56 9.45
C GLY A 129 7.05 -0.30 8.06
N ASN A 130 8.00 0.63 8.01
CA ASN A 130 8.61 1.08 6.76
C ASN A 130 9.73 0.14 6.32
N ARG A 131 9.81 -0.15 5.01
CA ARG A 131 10.97 -0.81 4.40
C ARG A 131 11.45 -0.03 3.18
N PHE A 132 12.75 0.18 3.15
CA PHE A 132 13.47 0.84 2.06
C PHE A 132 14.34 -0.20 1.38
N TYR A 133 14.25 -0.29 0.06
CA TYR A 133 15.02 -1.21 -0.76
C TYR A 133 15.97 -0.45 -1.68
N ARG A 134 17.19 -0.94 -1.86
CA ARG A 134 18.14 -0.40 -2.84
C ARG A 134 18.94 -1.51 -3.49
N LEU A 135 19.40 -1.27 -4.71
CA LEU A 135 20.45 -2.09 -5.31
C LEU A 135 21.82 -1.48 -4.98
N LYS A 136 22.77 -2.33 -4.59
CA LYS A 136 24.17 -1.96 -4.34
C LYS A 136 25.10 -2.92 -5.09
N SER A 137 25.95 -2.36 -5.94
CA SER A 137 27.15 -3.02 -6.44
C SER A 137 28.22 -3.03 -5.36
N PRO A 138 29.10 -4.05 -5.26
CA PRO A 138 30.31 -3.99 -4.45
C PRO A 138 31.00 -2.64 -4.55
#